data_AF-A0A348HEG3-F1
#
_entry.id   AF-A0A348HEG3-F1
#
_cell.length_a   1.000
_cell.length_b   1.000
_cell.length_c   1.000
_cell.angle_alpha   90.00
_cell.angle_beta   90.00
_cell.angle_gamma   90.00
#
_symmetry.space_group_name_H-M   'P 1'
#
loop_
_entity.id
_entity.type
_entity.pdbx_description
1 polymer ?
#
loop_
_entity_poly.entity_id
_entity_poly.type
_entity_poly.pdbx_seq_one_letter_code
_entity_poly.pdbx_strand_id
1 'polypeptide(L)'
;MKETAAMTTKWMISGLLAVIGLAGCGDHTARAKPSDYQLEQVVVVMRHGVRMQTDSEMLARETGHAWPSSTVHDGELTAHGAEGVASQMKWMLDQWRKAGLPLEDGCPERQVLAWSSPTARARNTGEAAVDAMFPGCGFHTYHSSRPKDPVMKGQKAVGMPLDEAKVAVELHQVAGGSLDALAERHRDDVERLRKAVCQPEACQFLDQPWGAQAKGNKVRFEGPLKYAGNMAETIRLQYSEGLPLDQVAFGNVRNAHDVTALMGLQTLRYALGNDLPEVARHGGSALMGLLTHALQTAHVTESDPLGRPLVLFFGHDTNISQLRTMMGFGWQLPGYPRNDIPPAGALVFERYHDRPRDREMVRVSFQARSLDQWRQLAPLSDADPLLVSEWRFAGCEDTEVGVLCPLSDVLSRMTAQQNEALQAPDDYFTQQVERNASAK
;
A
#
# COMPACT_ATOMS: atom_id res chain seq x y z
N MET A 1 30.95 80.51 6.50
CA MET A 1 32.05 80.95 5.60
C MET A 1 31.56 80.76 4.16
N LYS A 2 31.58 81.82 3.33
CA LYS A 2 31.47 81.84 1.85
C LYS A 2 30.20 81.20 1.22
N GLU A 3 29.34 81.91 0.46
CA GLU A 3 29.52 82.44 -0.92
C GLU A 3 29.68 81.32 -1.97
N THR A 4 29.07 81.28 -3.17
CA THR A 4 28.12 82.12 -3.97
C THR A 4 27.64 81.25 -5.18
N ALA A 5 26.62 81.52 -6.02
CA ALA A 5 25.56 82.54 -6.22
C ALA A 5 24.44 81.88 -7.09
N ALA A 6 23.14 82.06 -6.84
CA ALA A 6 22.21 83.08 -7.37
C ALA A 6 22.08 83.22 -8.93
N MET A 7 20.96 82.76 -9.50
CA MET A 7 20.27 83.23 -10.72
C MET A 7 18.86 82.57 -10.77
N THR A 8 17.73 83.22 -10.47
CA THR A 8 16.92 84.27 -11.16
C THR A 8 15.88 83.75 -12.18
N THR A 9 14.66 84.30 -12.07
CA THR A 9 13.58 84.40 -13.10
C THR A 9 12.65 83.19 -13.32
N LYS A 10 11.33 83.31 -13.58
CA LYS A 10 10.23 84.21 -13.09
C LYS A 10 8.90 83.76 -13.76
N TRP A 11 7.81 83.60 -12.99
CA TRP A 11 6.44 83.25 -13.49
C TRP A 11 6.36 81.86 -14.20
N MET A 12 5.20 81.25 -14.43
CA MET A 12 3.79 81.69 -14.31
C MET A 12 2.91 80.50 -13.85
N ILE A 13 1.83 80.74 -13.08
CA ILE A 13 0.94 79.68 -12.59
C ILE A 13 -0.28 79.54 -13.52
N SER A 14 -0.44 78.35 -14.11
CA SER A 14 -1.67 77.92 -14.81
C SER A 14 -2.13 76.59 -14.21
N GLY A 15 -3.27 76.58 -13.54
CA GLY A 15 -3.80 75.38 -12.91
C GLY A 15 -4.58 74.49 -13.88
N LEU A 16 -4.24 73.21 -13.95
CA LEU A 16 -5.13 72.16 -14.47
C LEU A 16 -5.81 71.46 -13.29
N LEU A 17 -7.14 71.35 -13.33
CA LEU A 17 -7.84 70.39 -12.47
C LEU A 17 -7.66 68.99 -13.06
N ALA A 18 -6.87 68.15 -12.38
CA ALA A 18 -6.84 66.72 -12.65
C ALA A 18 -8.04 66.05 -11.98
N VAL A 19 -8.97 65.51 -12.77
CA VAL A 19 -10.04 64.65 -12.26
C VAL A 19 -9.43 63.29 -11.93
N ILE A 20 -9.21 63.04 -10.63
CA ILE A 20 -8.73 61.73 -10.15
C ILE A 20 -9.88 60.73 -10.24
N GLY A 21 -9.89 59.94 -11.31
CA GLY A 21 -10.77 58.78 -11.42
C GLY A 21 -10.38 57.73 -10.38
N LEU A 22 -11.30 57.42 -9.47
CA LEU A 22 -11.16 56.30 -8.54
C LEU A 22 -11.28 54.96 -9.30
N ALA A 23 -10.17 54.51 -9.87
CA ALA A 23 -10.05 53.15 -10.39
C ALA A 23 -10.16 52.17 -9.22
N GLY A 24 -11.31 51.49 -9.11
CA GLY A 24 -11.52 50.49 -8.08
C GLY A 24 -10.57 49.30 -8.28
N CYS A 25 -9.75 49.00 -7.28
CA CYS A 25 -9.04 47.74 -7.19
C CYS A 25 -10.06 46.61 -6.98
N GLY A 26 -10.58 46.06 -8.07
CA GLY A 26 -11.30 44.80 -8.03
C GLY A 26 -10.31 43.68 -7.73
N ASP A 27 -10.43 43.06 -6.55
CA ASP A 27 -9.68 41.85 -6.21
C ASP A 27 -10.14 40.70 -7.11
N HIS A 28 -9.51 40.62 -8.29
CA HIS A 28 -9.60 39.47 -9.17
C HIS A 28 -8.82 38.30 -8.54
N THR A 29 -9.42 37.69 -7.51
CA THR A 29 -9.06 36.34 -7.08
C THR A 29 -9.24 35.42 -8.29
N ALA A 30 -8.15 35.09 -8.96
CA ALA A 30 -8.15 34.26 -10.15
C ALA A 30 -8.63 32.86 -9.75
N ARG A 31 -9.92 32.60 -9.95
CA ARG A 31 -10.54 31.31 -9.67
C ARG A 31 -9.81 30.26 -10.50
N ALA A 32 -9.04 29.39 -9.84
CA ALA A 32 -8.24 28.38 -10.50
C ALA A 32 -9.10 27.61 -11.49
N LYS A 33 -8.60 27.44 -12.73
CA LYS A 33 -9.26 26.60 -13.71
C LYS A 33 -9.40 25.20 -13.08
N PRO A 34 -10.59 24.57 -13.08
CA PRO A 34 -10.70 23.17 -12.74
C PRO A 34 -9.71 22.35 -13.59
N SER A 35 -9.02 21.39 -12.97
CA SER A 35 -8.16 20.42 -13.67
C SER A 35 -8.91 19.80 -14.86
N ASP A 36 -8.24 19.49 -15.96
CA ASP A 36 -8.94 18.88 -17.10
C ASP A 36 -9.42 17.46 -16.76
N TYR A 37 -8.84 16.85 -15.72
CA TYR A 37 -9.27 15.59 -15.14
C TYR A 37 -10.05 15.81 -13.84
N GLN A 38 -11.15 15.07 -13.65
CA GLN A 38 -11.98 15.10 -12.44
C GLN A 38 -11.86 13.77 -11.70
N LEU A 39 -11.39 13.79 -10.44
CA LEU A 39 -11.36 12.60 -9.59
C LEU A 39 -12.78 12.18 -9.23
N GLU A 40 -13.13 10.92 -9.52
CA GLU A 40 -14.48 10.38 -9.28
C GLU A 40 -14.52 9.44 -8.07
N GLN A 41 -13.55 8.53 -7.99
CA GLN A 41 -13.48 7.47 -7.00
C GLN A 41 -12.03 7.12 -6.68
N VAL A 42 -11.78 6.76 -5.42
CA VAL A 42 -10.54 6.14 -4.96
C VAL A 42 -10.84 4.77 -4.36
N VAL A 43 -10.17 3.74 -4.85
CA VAL A 43 -10.20 2.36 -4.32
C VAL A 43 -8.80 1.97 -3.83
N VAL A 44 -8.69 1.51 -2.58
CA VAL A 44 -7.40 1.24 -1.92
C VAL A 44 -7.35 -0.19 -1.42
N VAL A 45 -6.26 -0.91 -1.69
CA VAL A 45 -5.87 -2.14 -0.98
C VAL A 45 -4.62 -1.85 -0.16
N MET A 46 -4.79 -1.71 1.16
CA MET A 46 -3.73 -1.41 2.11
C MET A 46 -3.32 -2.67 2.90
N ARG A 47 -2.01 -2.91 3.02
CA ARG A 47 -1.46 -3.86 3.99
C ARG A 47 -1.68 -3.32 5.41
N HIS A 48 -1.95 -4.19 6.39
CA HIS A 48 -1.91 -3.81 7.80
C HIS A 48 -0.63 -3.02 8.20
N GLY A 49 -0.74 -2.20 9.25
CA GLY A 49 0.38 -1.41 9.79
C GLY A 49 1.48 -2.26 10.47
N VAL A 50 2.40 -1.59 11.16
CA VAL A 50 3.49 -2.25 11.91
C VAL A 50 2.90 -3.13 13.02
N ARG A 51 3.45 -4.34 13.14
CA ARG A 51 3.00 -5.40 14.04
C ARG A 51 4.20 -6.06 14.69
N MET A 52 3.99 -6.76 15.80
CA MET A 52 4.98 -7.70 16.32
C MET A 52 5.14 -8.92 15.40
N GLN A 53 6.22 -9.68 15.58
CA GLN A 53 6.41 -11.01 14.98
C GLN A 53 5.19 -11.91 15.20
N THR A 54 4.95 -12.85 14.30
CA THR A 54 3.79 -13.78 14.37
C THR A 54 4.09 -15.11 15.06
N ASP A 55 5.35 -15.35 15.46
CA ASP A 55 5.84 -16.63 15.96
C ASP A 55 7.19 -16.44 16.69
N SER A 56 7.13 -15.83 17.88
CA SER A 56 8.28 -15.59 18.77
C SER A 56 8.95 -16.90 19.23
N GLU A 57 8.18 -17.98 19.38
CA GLU A 57 8.71 -19.29 19.77
C GLU A 57 9.60 -19.89 18.66
N MET A 58 9.14 -19.86 17.40
CA MET A 58 9.98 -20.22 16.26
C MET A 58 11.20 -19.34 16.15
N LEU A 59 11.06 -18.01 16.23
CA LEU A 59 12.21 -17.13 16.13
C LEU A 59 13.26 -17.46 17.20
N ALA A 60 12.86 -17.66 18.46
CA ALA A 60 13.78 -18.04 19.53
C ALA A 60 14.41 -19.43 19.30
N ARG A 61 13.59 -20.45 18.97
CA ARG A 61 14.05 -21.83 18.77
C ARG A 61 15.02 -21.99 17.60
N GLU A 62 14.74 -21.34 16.46
CA GLU A 62 15.59 -21.47 15.27
C GLU A 62 16.88 -20.62 15.36
N THR A 63 16.96 -19.61 16.24
CA THR A 63 18.10 -18.67 16.31
C THR A 63 18.93 -18.70 17.60
N GLY A 64 18.39 -19.25 18.70
CA GLY A 64 19.01 -19.20 20.02
C GLY A 64 18.91 -17.86 20.74
N HIS A 65 18.28 -16.84 20.15
CA HIS A 65 18.09 -15.52 20.77
C HIS A 65 16.74 -15.37 21.46
N ALA A 66 16.68 -14.62 22.56
CA ALA A 66 15.44 -14.01 23.02
C ALA A 66 15.12 -12.80 22.12
N TRP A 67 14.08 -12.90 21.30
CA TRP A 67 13.66 -11.80 20.41
C TRP A 67 12.89 -10.71 21.18
N PRO A 68 13.06 -9.42 20.83
CA PRO A 68 12.33 -8.31 21.45
C PRO A 68 10.81 -8.53 21.47
N SER A 69 10.20 -8.35 22.63
CA SER A 69 8.75 -8.41 22.86
C SER A 69 8.16 -7.00 23.06
N SER A 70 6.83 -6.90 23.00
CA SER A 70 6.08 -5.67 23.24
C SER A 70 4.87 -5.97 24.14
N THR A 71 4.04 -4.96 24.42
CA THR A 71 2.83 -5.09 25.24
C THR A 71 1.65 -5.73 24.51
N VAL A 72 1.70 -5.83 23.18
CA VAL A 72 0.71 -6.51 22.32
C VAL A 72 1.17 -7.93 21.98
N HIS A 73 0.23 -8.82 21.61
CA HIS A 73 0.57 -10.21 21.30
C HIS A 73 1.23 -10.40 19.92
N ASP A 74 1.81 -11.58 19.72
CA ASP A 74 2.39 -11.99 18.44
C ASP A 74 1.39 -11.81 17.27
N GLY A 75 1.80 -11.05 16.26
CA GLY A 75 1.02 -10.79 15.05
C GLY A 75 -0.08 -9.73 15.19
N GLU A 76 -0.12 -9.00 16.30
CA GLU A 76 -1.01 -7.84 16.52
C GLU A 76 -0.36 -6.51 16.13
N LEU A 77 -1.20 -5.52 15.80
CA LEU A 77 -0.79 -4.15 15.45
C LEU A 77 -0.24 -3.44 16.70
N THR A 78 0.87 -2.71 16.56
CA THR A 78 1.46 -1.91 17.64
C THR A 78 0.86 -0.51 17.72
N ALA A 79 1.09 0.21 18.82
CA ALA A 79 0.63 1.60 18.96
C ALA A 79 1.30 2.53 17.91
N HIS A 80 2.61 2.38 17.74
CA HIS A 80 3.41 3.06 16.71
C HIS A 80 2.93 2.71 15.29
N GLY A 81 2.58 1.43 15.06
CA GLY A 81 1.97 0.97 13.83
C GLY A 81 0.58 1.58 13.54
N ALA A 82 -0.23 1.80 14.57
CA ALA A 82 -1.52 2.47 14.46
C ALA A 82 -1.36 3.99 14.16
N GLU A 83 -0.45 4.67 14.86
CA GLU A 83 -0.17 6.11 14.65
C GLU A 83 0.39 6.39 13.25
N GLY A 84 1.30 5.54 12.76
CA GLY A 84 1.83 5.64 11.39
C GLY A 84 0.79 5.37 10.29
N VAL A 85 -0.19 4.49 10.56
CA VAL A 85 -1.36 4.27 9.68
C VAL A 85 -2.30 5.46 9.71
N ALA A 86 -2.67 5.95 10.89
CA ALA A 86 -3.55 7.10 11.09
C ALA A 86 -3.04 8.35 10.36
N SER A 87 -1.77 8.70 10.61
CA SER A 87 -1.11 9.83 9.95
C SER A 87 -0.95 9.65 8.43
N GLN A 88 -0.67 8.43 7.96
CA GLN A 88 -0.60 8.13 6.54
C GLN A 88 -1.97 8.28 5.86
N MET A 89 -3.02 7.66 6.40
CA MET A 89 -4.35 7.67 5.80
C MET A 89 -5.01 9.06 5.85
N LYS A 90 -4.71 9.87 6.88
CA LYS A 90 -5.05 11.29 6.87
C LYS A 90 -4.34 12.04 5.74
N TRP A 91 -3.02 11.89 5.57
CA TRP A 91 -2.29 12.53 4.47
C TRP A 91 -2.87 12.13 3.11
N MET A 92 -3.14 10.83 2.90
CA MET A 92 -3.74 10.33 1.65
C MET A 92 -5.11 10.97 1.38
N LEU A 93 -6.00 11.05 2.39
CA LEU A 93 -7.29 11.73 2.27
C LEU A 93 -7.16 13.23 1.97
N ASP A 94 -6.22 13.92 2.61
CA ASP A 94 -5.98 15.34 2.36
C ASP A 94 -5.52 15.57 0.90
N GLN A 95 -4.68 14.69 0.33
CA GLN A 95 -4.30 14.76 -1.09
C GLN A 95 -5.48 14.45 -2.02
N TRP A 96 -6.31 13.45 -1.73
CA TRP A 96 -7.51 13.16 -2.56
C TRP A 96 -8.55 14.27 -2.50
N ARG A 97 -8.73 14.93 -1.35
CA ARG A 97 -9.55 16.14 -1.22
C ARG A 97 -8.97 17.31 -2.03
N LYS A 98 -7.65 17.54 -2.03
CA LYS A 98 -7.00 18.51 -2.95
C LYS A 98 -7.26 18.17 -4.43
N ALA A 99 -7.26 16.88 -4.79
CA ALA A 99 -7.52 16.40 -6.14
C ALA A 99 -9.03 16.41 -6.54
N GLY A 100 -9.93 16.77 -5.62
CA GLY A 100 -11.36 16.95 -5.90
C GLY A 100 -12.22 15.70 -5.73
N LEU A 101 -11.78 14.70 -4.95
CA LEU A 101 -12.59 13.54 -4.58
C LEU A 101 -13.95 13.98 -4.00
N PRO A 102 -15.11 13.53 -4.55
CA PRO A 102 -16.43 13.99 -4.13
C PRO A 102 -16.87 13.37 -2.79
N LEU A 103 -16.28 13.87 -1.70
CA LEU A 103 -16.70 13.63 -0.33
C LEU A 103 -17.25 14.92 0.29
N GLU A 104 -18.33 14.79 1.05
CA GLU A 104 -18.90 15.86 1.86
C GLU A 104 -17.99 16.25 3.03
N ASP A 105 -18.15 17.49 3.50
CA ASP A 105 -17.54 17.97 4.74
C ASP A 105 -18.22 17.34 5.96
N GLY A 106 -17.46 17.13 7.04
CA GLY A 106 -17.94 16.41 8.22
C GLY A 106 -17.84 14.89 8.04
N CYS A 107 -18.98 14.20 8.09
CA CYS A 107 -19.08 12.74 8.23
C CYS A 107 -19.78 12.06 7.03
N PRO A 108 -19.05 11.80 5.92
CA PRO A 108 -19.62 11.31 4.66
C PRO A 108 -19.93 9.79 4.64
N GLU A 109 -20.71 9.28 5.60
CA GLU A 109 -20.90 7.82 5.81
C GLU A 109 -21.45 7.09 4.57
N ARG A 110 -22.34 7.75 3.81
CA ARG A 110 -22.89 7.19 2.55
C ARG A 110 -21.88 7.12 1.41
N GLN A 111 -20.75 7.82 1.50
CA GLN A 111 -19.75 7.95 0.44
C GLN A 111 -18.44 7.20 0.73
N VAL A 112 -18.34 6.55 1.89
CA VAL A 112 -17.16 5.76 2.32
C VAL A 112 -17.56 4.31 2.51
N LEU A 113 -16.80 3.36 1.97
CA LEU A 113 -16.82 1.94 2.35
C LEU A 113 -15.46 1.57 2.91
N ALA A 114 -15.41 0.98 4.09
CA ALA A 114 -14.18 0.45 4.68
C ALA A 114 -14.36 -1.02 5.07
N TRP A 115 -13.56 -1.91 4.50
CA TRP A 115 -13.59 -3.35 4.74
C TRP A 115 -12.25 -3.86 5.25
N SER A 116 -12.25 -4.71 6.27
CA SER A 116 -11.03 -5.30 6.84
C SER A 116 -11.05 -6.82 6.82
N SER A 117 -9.86 -7.41 6.69
CA SER A 117 -9.65 -8.84 6.92
C SER A 117 -9.89 -9.13 8.42
N PRO A 118 -10.65 -10.18 8.81
CA PRO A 118 -11.11 -10.39 10.19
C PRO A 118 -10.00 -10.70 11.22
N THR A 119 -8.73 -10.74 10.80
CA THR A 119 -7.56 -10.80 11.70
C THR A 119 -7.38 -9.49 12.47
N ALA A 120 -7.18 -9.55 13.80
CA ALA A 120 -7.04 -8.39 14.70
C ALA A 120 -6.21 -7.23 14.10
N ARG A 121 -4.95 -7.46 13.71
CA ARG A 121 -4.08 -6.41 13.12
C ARG A 121 -4.67 -5.67 11.92
N ALA A 122 -5.48 -6.32 11.08
CA ALA A 122 -6.05 -5.72 9.87
C ALA A 122 -7.35 -4.94 10.19
N ARG A 123 -8.16 -5.44 11.14
CA ARG A 123 -9.27 -4.67 11.72
C ARG A 123 -8.73 -3.42 12.41
N ASN A 124 -7.78 -3.56 13.34
CA ASN A 124 -7.19 -2.45 14.07
C ASN A 124 -6.47 -1.43 13.15
N THR A 125 -5.89 -1.88 12.02
CA THR A 125 -5.37 -0.96 10.98
C THR A 125 -6.53 -0.14 10.39
N GLY A 126 -7.63 -0.82 10.05
CA GLY A 126 -8.81 -0.20 9.47
C GLY A 126 -9.48 0.81 10.39
N GLU A 127 -9.69 0.47 11.66
CA GLU A 127 -10.24 1.40 12.66
C GLU A 127 -9.34 2.64 12.80
N ALA A 128 -8.04 2.44 13.04
CA ALA A 128 -7.07 3.54 13.16
C ALA A 128 -6.97 4.42 11.90
N ALA A 129 -7.24 3.86 10.72
CA ALA A 129 -7.35 4.61 9.48
C ALA A 129 -8.63 5.46 9.41
N VAL A 130 -9.81 4.86 9.63
CA VAL A 130 -11.09 5.60 9.50
C VAL A 130 -11.28 6.64 10.60
N ASP A 131 -10.85 6.37 11.84
CA ASP A 131 -10.87 7.34 12.94
C ASP A 131 -10.02 8.59 12.63
N ALA A 132 -8.86 8.40 11.99
CA ALA A 132 -7.95 9.50 11.66
C ALA A 132 -8.36 10.28 10.41
N MET A 133 -9.05 9.61 9.47
CA MET A 133 -9.63 10.21 8.27
C MET A 133 -10.91 11.01 8.58
N PHE A 134 -11.74 10.51 9.48
CA PHE A 134 -13.08 11.03 9.80
C PHE A 134 -13.27 11.21 11.33
N PRO A 135 -12.46 12.07 11.96
CA PRO A 135 -12.41 12.19 13.42
C PRO A 135 -13.75 12.64 14.01
N GLY A 136 -14.26 11.84 14.94
CA GLY A 136 -15.56 12.06 15.60
C GLY A 136 -16.78 11.47 14.88
N CYS A 137 -16.60 10.84 13.70
CA CYS A 137 -17.70 10.32 12.91
C CYS A 137 -18.17 8.90 13.28
N GLY A 138 -17.48 8.18 14.16
CA GLY A 138 -17.86 6.83 14.59
C GLY A 138 -17.85 5.77 13.47
N PHE A 139 -16.98 5.97 12.46
CA PHE A 139 -16.82 5.03 11.36
C PHE A 139 -16.09 3.77 11.85
N HIS A 140 -16.46 2.63 11.27
CA HIS A 140 -15.91 1.32 11.62
C HIS A 140 -15.70 0.49 10.36
N THR A 141 -14.76 -0.45 10.36
CA THR A 141 -14.60 -1.36 9.23
C THR A 141 -15.60 -2.52 9.27
N TYR A 142 -16.26 -2.74 8.14
CA TYR A 142 -16.99 -3.97 7.87
C TYR A 142 -16.00 -5.13 7.74
N HIS A 143 -16.36 -6.33 8.20
CA HIS A 143 -15.57 -7.52 7.94
C HIS A 143 -16.42 -8.76 7.78
N SER A 144 -15.80 -9.82 7.24
CA SER A 144 -16.45 -11.12 7.16
C SER A 144 -16.76 -11.66 8.56
N SER A 145 -17.95 -12.21 8.72
CA SER A 145 -18.31 -13.08 9.85
C SER A 145 -17.58 -14.44 9.82
N ARG A 146 -16.94 -14.80 8.69
CA ARG A 146 -16.17 -16.04 8.55
C ARG A 146 -14.69 -15.79 8.87
N PRO A 147 -14.05 -16.55 9.79
CA PRO A 147 -12.61 -16.42 10.07
C PRO A 147 -11.72 -16.62 8.83
N LYS A 148 -12.20 -17.40 7.86
CA LYS A 148 -11.67 -17.47 6.50
C LYS A 148 -12.56 -16.64 5.56
N ASP A 149 -12.29 -15.34 5.51
CA ASP A 149 -12.92 -14.42 4.56
C ASP A 149 -12.57 -14.84 3.11
N PRO A 150 -13.54 -15.23 2.24
CA PRO A 150 -13.28 -15.61 0.85
C PRO A 150 -12.55 -14.52 0.06
N VAL A 151 -12.84 -13.24 0.31
CA VAL A 151 -12.21 -12.11 -0.38
C VAL A 151 -10.73 -12.02 -0.04
N MET A 152 -10.42 -12.01 1.26
CA MET A 152 -9.06 -11.80 1.76
C MET A 152 -8.20 -13.08 1.81
N LYS A 153 -8.76 -14.26 1.48
CA LYS A 153 -8.07 -15.56 1.53
C LYS A 153 -8.21 -16.44 0.28
N GLY A 154 -9.05 -16.09 -0.71
CA GLY A 154 -9.16 -16.79 -1.99
C GLY A 154 -9.32 -18.31 -1.85
N GLN A 155 -8.51 -19.08 -2.58
CA GLN A 155 -8.49 -20.55 -2.55
C GLN A 155 -8.38 -21.14 -1.13
N LYS A 156 -7.74 -20.45 -0.18
CA LYS A 156 -7.57 -20.92 1.20
C LYS A 156 -8.87 -20.87 2.02
N ALA A 157 -9.86 -20.08 1.59
CA ALA A 157 -11.19 -20.06 2.18
C ALA A 157 -12.02 -21.28 1.77
N VAL A 158 -12.11 -21.54 0.45
CA VAL A 158 -12.89 -22.65 -0.13
C VAL A 158 -12.17 -24.00 -0.12
N GLY A 159 -10.86 -24.02 0.11
CA GLY A 159 -10.06 -25.24 0.17
C GLY A 159 -9.55 -25.73 -1.20
N MET A 160 -9.78 -24.98 -2.28
CA MET A 160 -9.35 -25.33 -3.64
C MET A 160 -7.81 -25.50 -3.70
N PRO A 161 -7.30 -26.64 -4.23
CA PRO A 161 -5.87 -26.86 -4.39
C PRO A 161 -5.28 -26.00 -5.51
N LEU A 162 -3.96 -25.88 -5.55
CA LEU A 162 -3.21 -25.36 -6.68
C LEU A 162 -2.96 -26.48 -7.70
N ASP A 163 -2.82 -26.14 -8.98
CA ASP A 163 -2.25 -27.05 -9.98
C ASP A 163 -0.74 -27.26 -9.70
N GLU A 164 -0.41 -28.40 -9.10
CA GLU A 164 0.96 -28.68 -8.67
C GLU A 164 1.94 -28.79 -9.86
N ALA A 165 1.47 -29.11 -11.06
CA ALA A 165 2.30 -29.16 -12.27
C ALA A 165 2.58 -27.76 -12.83
N LYS A 166 1.60 -26.85 -12.84
CA LYS A 166 1.83 -25.44 -13.19
C LYS A 166 2.78 -24.77 -12.21
N VAL A 167 2.56 -24.95 -10.90
CA VAL A 167 3.47 -24.41 -9.86
C VAL A 167 4.89 -24.93 -10.04
N ALA A 168 5.09 -26.21 -10.40
CA ALA A 168 6.43 -26.75 -10.66
C ALA A 168 7.13 -26.09 -11.86
N VAL A 169 6.39 -25.80 -12.94
CA VAL A 169 6.92 -25.08 -14.12
C VAL A 169 7.23 -23.62 -13.79
N GLU A 170 6.35 -22.93 -13.08
CA GLU A 170 6.55 -21.53 -12.66
C GLU A 170 7.74 -21.39 -11.70
N LEU A 171 7.90 -22.33 -10.74
CA LEU A 171 9.06 -22.40 -9.86
C LEU A 171 10.37 -22.61 -10.63
N HIS A 172 10.39 -23.51 -11.63
CA HIS A 172 11.57 -23.76 -12.47
C HIS A 172 11.99 -22.51 -13.26
N GLN A 173 11.00 -21.73 -13.76
CA GLN A 173 11.22 -20.47 -14.44
C GLN A 173 11.79 -19.40 -13.50
N VAL A 174 11.19 -19.19 -12.32
CA VAL A 174 11.67 -18.21 -11.32
C VAL A 174 13.03 -18.58 -10.76
N ALA A 175 13.32 -19.87 -10.58
CA ALA A 175 14.65 -20.34 -10.18
C ALA A 175 15.72 -20.20 -11.29
N GLY A 176 15.31 -19.99 -12.55
CA GLY A 176 16.20 -19.98 -13.70
C GLY A 176 16.90 -21.33 -13.90
N GLY A 177 16.19 -22.44 -13.65
CA GLY A 177 16.76 -23.78 -13.58
C GLY A 177 16.43 -24.49 -12.26
N SER A 178 17.44 -24.92 -11.51
CA SER A 178 17.26 -25.60 -10.22
C SER A 178 17.26 -24.64 -9.03
N LEU A 179 16.61 -25.07 -7.93
CA LEU A 179 16.69 -24.37 -6.65
C LEU A 179 18.12 -24.37 -6.08
N ASP A 180 18.96 -25.35 -6.41
CA ASP A 180 20.37 -25.38 -5.99
C ASP A 180 21.19 -24.28 -6.69
N ALA A 181 20.98 -24.10 -8.00
CA ALA A 181 21.62 -23.03 -8.77
C ALA A 181 21.11 -21.65 -8.35
N LEU A 182 19.89 -21.56 -7.81
CA LEU A 182 19.36 -20.35 -7.18
C LEU A 182 19.99 -20.12 -5.79
N ALA A 183 20.09 -21.17 -4.96
CA ALA A 183 20.71 -21.12 -3.64
C ALA A 183 22.16 -20.60 -3.71
N GLU A 184 22.94 -21.07 -4.70
CA GLU A 184 24.30 -20.60 -4.96
C GLU A 184 24.36 -19.07 -5.17
N ARG A 185 23.43 -18.53 -5.97
CA ARG A 185 23.33 -17.08 -6.25
C ARG A 185 22.91 -16.26 -5.03
N HIS A 186 22.31 -16.88 -4.02
CA HIS A 186 21.84 -16.24 -2.80
C HIS A 186 22.62 -16.66 -1.53
N ARG A 187 23.80 -17.29 -1.68
CA ARG A 187 24.69 -17.62 -0.54
C ARG A 187 25.00 -16.39 0.31
N ASP A 188 25.26 -15.25 -0.32
CA ASP A 188 25.59 -14.01 0.40
C ASP A 188 24.41 -13.47 1.22
N ASP A 189 23.17 -13.69 0.79
CA ASP A 189 21.97 -13.31 1.56
C ASP A 189 21.77 -14.24 2.77
N VAL A 190 22.02 -15.55 2.59
CA VAL A 190 22.03 -16.55 3.68
C VAL A 190 23.09 -16.19 4.72
N GLU A 191 24.31 -15.90 4.29
CA GLU A 191 25.40 -15.56 5.20
C GLU A 191 25.25 -14.17 5.85
N ARG A 192 24.61 -13.21 5.18
CA ARG A 192 24.26 -11.93 5.79
C ARG A 192 23.21 -12.10 6.88
N LEU A 193 22.16 -12.88 6.63
CA LEU A 193 21.16 -13.19 7.65
C LEU A 193 21.78 -13.97 8.81
N ARG A 194 22.61 -14.99 8.54
CA ARG A 194 23.28 -15.78 9.59
C ARG A 194 24.04 -14.89 10.57
N LYS A 195 24.83 -13.95 10.05
CA LYS A 195 25.61 -12.99 10.85
C LYS A 195 24.76 -11.99 11.63
N ALA A 196 23.52 -11.74 11.21
CA ALA A 196 22.63 -10.78 11.86
C ALA A 196 21.78 -11.37 13.00
N VAL A 197 21.49 -12.68 13.00
CA VAL A 197 20.50 -13.26 13.94
C VAL A 197 20.86 -14.58 14.61
N CYS A 198 21.99 -15.23 14.31
CA CYS A 198 22.25 -16.59 14.77
C CYS A 198 23.28 -16.67 15.90
N GLN A 199 22.90 -17.30 17.01
CA GLN A 199 23.86 -17.80 18.00
C GLN A 199 24.75 -18.90 17.40
N PRO A 200 25.91 -19.21 18.03
CA PRO A 200 26.67 -20.42 17.74
C PRO A 200 25.78 -21.68 17.77
N GLU A 201 26.00 -22.59 16.81
CA GLU A 201 25.27 -23.85 16.62
C GLU A 201 23.75 -23.74 16.35
N ALA A 202 23.18 -22.53 16.34
CA ALA A 202 21.80 -22.27 15.93
C ALA A 202 21.64 -22.13 14.40
N CYS A 203 20.43 -21.82 13.93
CA CYS A 203 20.10 -21.59 12.52
C CYS A 203 20.40 -22.75 11.56
N GLN A 204 20.40 -23.99 12.06
CA GLN A 204 20.71 -25.21 11.29
C GLN A 204 19.80 -25.42 10.05
N PHE A 205 18.64 -24.75 9.99
CA PHE A 205 17.76 -24.69 8.82
C PHE A 205 18.38 -23.95 7.62
N LEU A 206 19.38 -23.08 7.85
CA LEU A 206 20.09 -22.35 6.79
C LEU A 206 21.01 -23.27 5.97
N ASP A 207 21.45 -24.38 6.58
CA ASP A 207 22.38 -25.36 6.00
C ASP A 207 21.65 -26.55 5.35
N GLN A 208 20.30 -26.54 5.33
CA GLN A 208 19.49 -27.58 4.71
C GLN A 208 19.22 -27.28 3.22
N PRO A 209 18.99 -28.32 2.38
CA PRO A 209 18.59 -28.15 0.99
C PRO A 209 17.38 -27.23 0.80
N TRP A 210 17.41 -26.44 -0.27
CA TRP A 210 16.32 -25.52 -0.61
C TRP A 210 15.15 -26.27 -1.21
N GLY A 211 13.95 -26.07 -0.66
CA GLY A 211 12.72 -26.65 -1.20
C GLY A 211 11.63 -25.60 -1.41
N ALA A 212 10.97 -25.69 -2.56
CA ALA A 212 9.71 -25.01 -2.85
C ALA A 212 8.86 -25.95 -3.71
N GLN A 213 7.61 -26.20 -3.30
CA GLN A 213 6.66 -27.01 -4.08
C GLN A 213 5.22 -26.64 -3.72
N ALA A 214 4.27 -26.87 -4.62
CA ALA A 214 2.86 -26.93 -4.23
C ALA A 214 2.63 -28.09 -3.23
N LYS A 215 1.65 -27.90 -2.34
CA LYS A 215 1.06 -28.98 -1.53
C LYS A 215 -0.37 -28.60 -1.16
N GLY A 216 -1.33 -29.00 -1.99
CA GLY A 216 -2.72 -28.55 -1.86
C GLY A 216 -2.85 -27.05 -2.15
N ASN A 217 -3.46 -26.29 -1.23
CA ASN A 217 -3.84 -24.87 -1.48
C ASN A 217 -2.74 -23.82 -1.16
N LYS A 218 -1.47 -24.24 -1.14
CA LYS A 218 -0.31 -23.38 -0.82
C LYS A 218 1.00 -23.97 -1.34
N VAL A 219 2.01 -23.11 -1.47
CA VAL A 219 3.42 -23.52 -1.59
C VAL A 219 3.96 -23.89 -0.21
N ARG A 220 4.72 -24.99 -0.11
CA ARG A 220 5.54 -25.38 1.05
C ARG A 220 6.98 -24.99 0.77
N PHE A 221 7.65 -24.42 1.77
CA PHE A 221 9.07 -24.06 1.73
C PHE A 221 9.90 -24.89 2.71
N GLU A 222 11.14 -25.20 2.31
CA GLU A 222 12.13 -25.99 3.06
C GLU A 222 13.52 -25.34 2.90
N GLY A 223 14.46 -25.66 3.79
CA GLY A 223 15.74 -24.95 3.89
C GLY A 223 15.59 -23.49 4.34
N PRO A 224 16.52 -22.59 3.95
CA PRO A 224 16.45 -21.15 4.27
C PRO A 224 15.10 -20.52 3.97
N LEU A 225 14.50 -20.86 2.82
CA LEU A 225 13.21 -20.33 2.38
C LEU A 225 12.08 -20.53 3.39
N LYS A 226 12.18 -21.53 4.29
CA LYS A 226 11.16 -21.85 5.29
C LYS A 226 10.97 -20.74 6.33
N TYR A 227 12.06 -20.17 6.83
CA TYR A 227 12.06 -19.22 7.96
C TYR A 227 12.82 -17.91 7.72
N ALA A 228 13.82 -17.87 6.82
CA ALA A 228 14.68 -16.70 6.63
C ALA A 228 13.89 -15.43 6.28
N GLY A 229 12.88 -15.56 5.41
CA GLY A 229 11.97 -14.47 5.08
C GLY A 229 11.23 -13.92 6.30
N ASN A 230 10.76 -14.78 7.22
CA ASN A 230 10.10 -14.36 8.46
C ASN A 230 11.05 -13.62 9.42
N MET A 231 12.35 -13.94 9.40
CA MET A 231 13.37 -13.26 10.21
C MET A 231 13.66 -11.87 9.66
N ALA A 232 13.96 -11.74 8.37
CA ALA A 232 14.15 -10.44 7.71
C ALA A 232 12.92 -9.52 7.84
N GLU A 233 11.73 -10.10 7.63
CA GLU A 233 10.43 -9.47 7.87
C GLU A 233 10.28 -8.90 9.30
N THR A 234 10.78 -9.62 10.31
CA THR A 234 10.74 -9.20 11.70
C THR A 234 11.78 -8.11 12.01
N ILE A 235 13.00 -8.21 11.47
CA ILE A 235 14.02 -7.17 11.59
C ILE A 235 13.53 -5.84 10.99
N ARG A 236 12.87 -5.89 9.83
CA ARG A 236 12.25 -4.70 9.23
C ARG A 236 11.13 -4.13 10.11
N LEU A 237 10.32 -4.97 10.76
CA LEU A 237 9.32 -4.50 11.73
C LEU A 237 9.97 -3.83 12.95
N GLN A 238 11.00 -4.43 13.54
CA GLN A 238 11.77 -3.84 14.66
C GLN A 238 12.34 -2.46 14.30
N TYR A 239 12.86 -2.29 13.08
CA TYR A 239 13.36 -0.99 12.61
C TYR A 239 12.22 0.02 12.45
N SER A 240 11.13 -0.36 11.77
CA SER A 240 9.94 0.47 11.53
C SER A 240 9.16 0.84 12.79
N GLU A 241 9.21 0.01 13.84
CA GLU A 241 8.61 0.21 15.17
C GLU A 241 9.38 1.22 16.04
N GLY A 242 10.51 1.75 15.55
CA GLY A 242 11.31 2.71 16.34
C GLY A 242 12.19 2.08 17.42
N LEU A 243 12.25 0.74 17.54
CA LEU A 243 13.01 0.06 18.61
C LEU A 243 14.48 0.52 18.66
N PRO A 244 15.11 0.60 19.85
CA PRO A 244 16.54 0.90 19.99
C PRO A 244 17.42 0.03 19.08
N LEU A 245 18.44 0.62 18.45
CA LEU A 245 19.23 -0.06 17.40
C LEU A 245 20.00 -1.28 17.93
N ASP A 246 20.37 -1.30 19.21
CA ASP A 246 20.93 -2.43 19.94
C ASP A 246 19.96 -3.62 20.07
N GLN A 247 18.65 -3.38 19.90
CA GLN A 247 17.61 -4.42 19.89
C GLN A 247 17.24 -4.86 18.46
N VAL A 248 17.31 -3.96 17.47
CA VAL A 248 17.05 -4.29 16.06
C VAL A 248 18.14 -5.24 15.54
N ALA A 249 17.75 -6.48 15.21
CA ALA A 249 18.68 -7.57 14.89
C ALA A 249 19.86 -7.68 15.90
N PHE A 250 19.60 -7.46 17.19
CA PHE A 250 20.59 -7.54 18.27
C PHE A 250 21.82 -6.61 18.09
N GLY A 251 21.63 -5.44 17.47
CA GLY A 251 22.70 -4.48 17.21
C GLY A 251 23.41 -4.62 15.85
N ASN A 252 23.03 -5.63 15.06
CA ASN A 252 23.60 -5.86 13.73
C ASN A 252 23.02 -4.98 12.62
N VAL A 253 21.96 -4.20 12.92
CA VAL A 253 21.32 -3.24 12.00
C VAL A 253 21.41 -1.83 12.60
N ARG A 254 21.94 -0.88 11.83
CA ARG A 254 22.21 0.50 12.29
C ARG A 254 21.42 1.56 11.52
N ASN A 255 20.87 1.20 10.37
CA ASN A 255 20.18 2.12 9.44
C ASN A 255 19.27 1.33 8.47
N ALA A 256 18.47 2.05 7.67
CA ALA A 256 17.55 1.49 6.69
C ALA A 256 18.22 0.64 5.59
N HIS A 257 19.45 0.97 5.17
CA HIS A 257 20.18 0.18 4.17
C HIS A 257 20.56 -1.20 4.72
N ASP A 258 20.96 -1.30 6.00
CA ASP A 258 21.25 -2.60 6.64
C ASP A 258 20.02 -3.50 6.69
N VAL A 259 18.83 -2.92 6.95
CA VAL A 259 17.53 -3.63 6.88
C VAL A 259 17.29 -4.15 5.47
N THR A 260 17.39 -3.28 4.47
CA THR A 260 17.11 -3.64 3.06
C THR A 260 18.09 -4.69 2.53
N ALA A 261 19.35 -4.67 2.96
CA ALA A 261 20.33 -5.69 2.63
C ALA A 261 19.96 -7.10 3.16
N LEU A 262 19.16 -7.21 4.22
CA LEU A 262 18.69 -8.48 4.79
C LEU A 262 17.41 -9.02 4.12
N MET A 263 16.71 -8.21 3.31
CA MET A 263 15.40 -8.59 2.75
C MET A 263 15.46 -9.55 1.55
N GLY A 264 16.64 -9.86 1.00
CA GLY A 264 16.78 -10.67 -0.22
C GLY A 264 16.04 -12.02 -0.17
N LEU A 265 16.16 -12.76 0.94
CA LEU A 265 15.47 -14.05 1.14
C LEU A 265 13.95 -13.91 1.36
N GLN A 266 13.47 -12.74 1.83
CA GLN A 266 12.04 -12.44 1.88
C GLN A 266 11.50 -12.16 0.48
N THR A 267 12.15 -11.27 -0.28
CA THR A 267 11.79 -10.99 -1.69
C THR A 267 11.77 -12.27 -2.54
N LEU A 268 12.75 -13.16 -2.35
CA LEU A 268 12.82 -14.42 -3.07
C LEU A 268 11.72 -15.43 -2.67
N ARG A 269 11.31 -15.45 -1.41
CA ARG A 269 10.16 -16.26 -0.94
C ARG A 269 8.84 -15.75 -1.51
N TYR A 270 8.70 -14.46 -1.81
CA TYR A 270 7.55 -13.94 -2.55
C TYR A 270 7.58 -14.40 -4.01
N ALA A 271 8.73 -14.28 -4.69
CA ALA A 271 8.92 -14.71 -6.07
C ALA A 271 8.64 -16.22 -6.27
N LEU A 272 9.13 -17.07 -5.35
CA LEU A 272 8.89 -18.52 -5.35
C LEU A 272 7.54 -18.92 -4.70
N GLY A 273 6.63 -17.98 -4.46
CA GLY A 273 5.47 -18.19 -3.61
C GLY A 273 4.23 -17.43 -4.07
N ASN A 274 3.98 -16.28 -3.46
CA ASN A 274 2.76 -15.50 -3.70
C ASN A 274 2.71 -14.90 -5.11
N ASP A 275 3.87 -14.71 -5.75
CA ASP A 275 4.04 -14.10 -7.07
C ASP A 275 4.10 -15.12 -8.23
N LEU A 276 3.94 -16.42 -7.95
CA LEU A 276 3.76 -17.42 -9.00
C LEU A 276 2.38 -17.24 -9.62
N PRO A 277 2.21 -17.10 -10.95
CA PRO A 277 0.92 -16.82 -11.59
C PRO A 277 -0.24 -17.74 -11.15
N GLU A 278 0.01 -19.03 -10.97
CA GLU A 278 -0.96 -20.01 -10.48
C GLU A 278 -1.41 -19.70 -9.04
N VAL A 279 -0.48 -19.32 -8.16
CA VAL A 279 -0.75 -18.94 -6.77
C VAL A 279 -1.43 -17.57 -6.69
N ALA A 280 -1.03 -16.66 -7.57
CA ALA A 280 -1.56 -15.31 -7.67
C ALA A 280 -3.04 -15.33 -8.04
N ARG A 281 -3.42 -15.97 -9.16
CA ARG A 281 -4.84 -16.06 -9.54
C ARG A 281 -5.68 -16.81 -8.52
N HIS A 282 -5.16 -17.89 -7.92
CA HIS A 282 -5.91 -18.63 -6.91
C HIS A 282 -6.09 -17.86 -5.59
N GLY A 283 -5.22 -16.91 -5.26
CA GLY A 283 -5.38 -16.08 -4.06
C GLY A 283 -6.12 -14.77 -4.30
N GLY A 284 -5.86 -14.11 -5.43
CA GLY A 284 -6.26 -12.74 -5.71
C GLY A 284 -7.61 -12.58 -6.44
N SER A 285 -8.12 -13.60 -7.14
CA SER A 285 -9.30 -13.43 -8.03
C SER A 285 -10.51 -12.81 -7.35
N ALA A 286 -10.92 -13.31 -6.18
CA ALA A 286 -12.05 -12.78 -5.42
C ALA A 286 -11.91 -11.27 -5.10
N LEU A 287 -10.70 -10.81 -4.75
CA LEU A 287 -10.44 -9.41 -4.49
C LEU A 287 -10.31 -8.60 -5.79
N MET A 288 -9.70 -9.17 -6.83
CA MET A 288 -9.56 -8.51 -8.14
C MET A 288 -10.92 -8.26 -8.79
N GLY A 289 -11.84 -9.22 -8.73
CA GLY A 289 -13.21 -9.05 -9.23
C GLY A 289 -13.93 -7.88 -8.58
N LEU A 290 -13.77 -7.70 -7.27
CA LEU A 290 -14.36 -6.57 -6.52
C LEU A 290 -13.72 -5.21 -6.87
N LEU A 291 -12.41 -5.19 -7.16
CA LEU A 291 -11.73 -3.97 -7.63
C LEU A 291 -12.15 -3.60 -9.06
N THR A 292 -12.26 -4.59 -9.95
CA THR A 292 -12.83 -4.42 -11.30
C THR A 292 -14.26 -3.89 -11.20
N HIS A 293 -15.10 -4.49 -10.36
CA HIS A 293 -16.48 -4.11 -10.15
C HIS A 293 -16.62 -2.69 -9.58
N ALA A 294 -15.90 -2.34 -8.50
CA ALA A 294 -15.94 -0.99 -7.91
C ALA A 294 -15.62 0.11 -8.93
N LEU A 295 -14.57 -0.08 -9.75
CA LEU A 295 -14.19 0.85 -10.81
C LEU A 295 -15.22 0.94 -11.94
N GLN A 296 -16.01 -0.12 -12.17
CA GLN A 296 -17.12 -0.13 -13.12
C GLN A 296 -18.39 0.54 -12.55
N THR A 297 -18.69 0.35 -11.26
CA THR A 297 -19.93 0.82 -10.61
C THR A 297 -19.79 2.14 -9.85
N ALA A 298 -18.66 2.86 -9.98
CA ALA A 298 -18.52 4.20 -9.41
C ALA A 298 -19.73 5.10 -9.74
N HIS A 299 -20.16 5.88 -8.75
CA HIS A 299 -21.41 6.66 -8.68
C HIS A 299 -22.71 5.87 -8.41
N VAL A 300 -22.75 4.54 -8.54
CA VAL A 300 -23.95 3.71 -8.28
C VAL A 300 -24.15 3.44 -6.78
N THR A 301 -24.08 4.49 -5.97
CA THR A 301 -23.88 4.42 -4.51
C THR A 301 -25.05 3.90 -3.68
N GLU A 302 -26.28 3.95 -4.20
CA GLU A 302 -27.49 3.59 -3.42
C GLU A 302 -27.76 2.09 -3.40
N SER A 303 -27.50 1.39 -4.50
CA SER A 303 -27.65 -0.07 -4.60
C SER A 303 -26.35 -0.85 -4.45
N ASP A 304 -25.20 -0.18 -4.55
CA ASP A 304 -23.88 -0.82 -4.48
C ASP A 304 -22.89 -0.02 -3.59
N PRO A 305 -22.51 -0.55 -2.41
CA PRO A 305 -21.48 0.05 -1.56
C PRO A 305 -20.09 0.17 -2.22
N LEU A 306 -19.79 -0.61 -3.26
CA LEU A 306 -18.52 -0.54 -4.01
C LEU A 306 -18.51 0.63 -5.01
N GLY A 307 -19.68 1.18 -5.37
CA GLY A 307 -19.79 2.37 -6.22
C GLY A 307 -19.51 3.70 -5.50
N ARG A 308 -19.21 3.65 -4.18
CA ARG A 308 -18.95 4.84 -3.34
C ARG A 308 -17.65 5.56 -3.75
N PRO A 309 -17.56 6.90 -3.58
CA PRO A 309 -16.36 7.69 -3.87
C PRO A 309 -15.08 7.20 -3.18
N LEU A 310 -15.16 6.68 -1.95
CA LEU A 310 -13.99 6.14 -1.24
C LEU A 310 -14.22 4.69 -0.81
N VAL A 311 -13.39 3.77 -1.31
CA VAL A 311 -13.45 2.34 -0.97
C VAL A 311 -12.09 1.87 -0.44
N LEU A 312 -12.07 1.36 0.80
CA LEU A 312 -10.85 0.99 1.53
C LEU A 312 -10.87 -0.49 1.90
N PHE A 313 -9.83 -1.23 1.51
CA PHE A 313 -9.63 -2.64 1.83
C PHE A 313 -8.36 -2.85 2.67
N PHE A 314 -8.52 -3.21 3.94
CA PHE A 314 -7.42 -3.45 4.88
C PHE A 314 -7.10 -4.96 4.97
N GLY A 315 -5.97 -5.35 4.39
CA GLY A 315 -5.59 -6.74 4.17
C GLY A 315 -4.14 -7.06 4.58
N HIS A 316 -3.54 -7.98 3.82
CA HIS A 316 -2.19 -8.49 4.05
C HIS A 316 -1.31 -8.24 2.83
N ASP A 317 -0.01 -8.26 3.05
CA ASP A 317 1.03 -8.26 2.00
C ASP A 317 0.75 -9.27 0.87
N THR A 318 0.31 -10.48 1.24
CA THR A 318 -0.09 -11.51 0.27
C THR A 318 -1.19 -11.05 -0.69
N ASN A 319 -2.13 -10.23 -0.25
CA ASN A 319 -3.21 -9.76 -1.12
C ASN A 319 -2.66 -8.82 -2.21
N ILE A 320 -1.82 -7.85 -1.82
CA ILE A 320 -1.19 -6.90 -2.76
C ILE A 320 -0.24 -7.62 -3.72
N SER A 321 0.58 -8.56 -3.23
CA SER A 321 1.49 -9.36 -4.06
C SER A 321 0.75 -10.19 -5.11
N GLN A 322 -0.41 -10.76 -4.76
CA GLN A 322 -1.22 -11.54 -5.70
C GLN A 322 -1.89 -10.63 -6.74
N LEU A 323 -2.49 -9.51 -6.32
CA LEU A 323 -3.09 -8.52 -7.24
C LEU A 323 -2.08 -7.97 -8.24
N ARG A 324 -0.94 -7.45 -7.77
CA ARG A 324 0.07 -6.82 -8.64
C ARG A 324 0.72 -7.83 -9.60
N THR A 325 0.82 -9.09 -9.20
CA THR A 325 1.25 -10.19 -10.08
C THR A 325 0.22 -10.47 -11.18
N MET A 326 -1.07 -10.56 -10.85
CA MET A 326 -2.15 -10.73 -11.85
C MET A 326 -2.19 -9.58 -12.86
N MET A 327 -1.93 -8.35 -12.42
CA MET A 327 -1.87 -7.15 -13.27
C MET A 327 -0.58 -7.03 -14.09
N GLY A 328 0.48 -7.76 -13.74
CA GLY A 328 1.83 -7.52 -14.27
C GLY A 328 2.43 -6.18 -13.82
N PHE A 329 1.97 -5.61 -12.70
CA PHE A 329 2.53 -4.40 -12.10
C PHE A 329 3.69 -4.77 -11.17
N GLY A 330 4.90 -4.27 -11.47
CA GLY A 330 6.06 -4.36 -10.59
C GLY A 330 6.69 -2.99 -10.36
N TRP A 331 7.33 -2.81 -9.22
CA TRP A 331 7.86 -1.52 -8.75
C TRP A 331 9.21 -1.67 -8.05
N GLN A 332 9.89 -0.55 -7.86
CA GLN A 332 11.03 -0.40 -6.97
C GLN A 332 10.85 0.95 -6.25
N LEU A 333 10.53 0.93 -4.95
CA LEU A 333 10.49 2.16 -4.16
C LEU A 333 11.90 2.50 -3.64
N PRO A 334 12.28 3.79 -3.55
CA PRO A 334 13.57 4.19 -2.99
C PRO A 334 13.83 3.55 -1.62
N GLY A 335 15.03 2.97 -1.45
CA GLY A 335 15.44 2.30 -0.22
C GLY A 335 14.83 0.91 0.04
N TYR A 336 13.89 0.42 -0.79
CA TYR A 336 13.30 -0.92 -0.66
C TYR A 336 13.77 -1.91 -1.76
N PRO A 337 13.65 -3.23 -1.53
CA PRO A 337 13.82 -4.24 -2.57
C PRO A 337 12.77 -4.14 -3.70
N ARG A 338 13.01 -4.85 -4.80
CA ARG A 338 12.06 -4.91 -5.92
C ARG A 338 10.76 -5.57 -5.47
N ASN A 339 9.64 -4.94 -5.81
CA ASN A 339 8.28 -5.36 -5.50
C ASN A 339 7.99 -5.60 -3.98
N ASP A 340 8.76 -4.99 -3.07
CA ASP A 340 8.51 -5.11 -1.62
C ASP A 340 7.19 -4.45 -1.21
N ILE A 341 6.59 -4.95 -0.13
CA ILE A 341 5.29 -4.51 0.38
C ILE A 341 5.45 -4.15 1.88
N PRO A 342 6.00 -2.97 2.21
CA PRO A 342 6.19 -2.54 3.60
C PRO A 342 4.87 -2.38 4.37
N PRO A 343 4.90 -2.24 5.71
CA PRO A 343 3.72 -1.95 6.53
C PRO A 343 2.98 -0.70 6.03
N ALA A 344 1.65 -0.74 6.05
CA ALA A 344 0.77 0.25 5.38
C ALA A 344 1.09 0.56 3.90
N GLY A 345 1.85 -0.30 3.21
CA GLY A 345 1.98 -0.23 1.75
C GLY A 345 0.61 -0.41 1.10
N ALA A 346 0.24 0.50 0.20
CA ALA A 346 -1.08 0.61 -0.37
C ALA A 346 -1.04 0.57 -1.90
N LEU A 347 -1.82 -0.33 -2.50
CA LEU A 347 -2.15 -0.30 -3.92
C LEU A 347 -3.41 0.57 -4.09
N VAL A 348 -3.28 1.68 -4.80
CA VAL A 348 -4.30 2.73 -4.95
C VAL A 348 -4.73 2.82 -6.42
N PHE A 349 -6.04 2.81 -6.64
CA PHE A 349 -6.69 3.05 -7.92
C PHE A 349 -7.50 4.34 -7.79
N GLU A 350 -7.20 5.35 -8.61
CA GLU A 350 -7.88 6.64 -8.61
C GLU A 350 -8.55 6.81 -9.99
N ARG A 351 -9.88 6.73 -10.07
CA ARG A 351 -10.64 6.86 -11.32
C ARG A 351 -10.88 8.34 -11.62
N TYR A 352 -10.51 8.76 -12.83
CA TYR A 352 -10.61 10.13 -13.32
C TYR A 352 -11.43 10.19 -14.62
N HIS A 353 -12.35 11.16 -14.70
CA HIS A 353 -13.02 11.53 -15.92
C HIS A 353 -12.23 12.64 -16.66
N ASP A 354 -11.82 12.37 -17.90
CA ASP A 354 -11.07 13.28 -18.80
C ASP A 354 -12.05 14.21 -19.53
N ARG A 355 -12.32 15.39 -18.95
CA ARG A 355 -13.36 16.31 -19.42
C ARG A 355 -13.16 16.80 -20.87
N PRO A 356 -11.94 17.08 -21.36
CA PRO A 356 -11.72 17.43 -22.76
C PRO A 356 -12.03 16.33 -23.78
N ARG A 357 -12.11 15.06 -23.35
CA ARG A 357 -12.24 13.90 -24.26
C ARG A 357 -13.42 12.97 -23.95
N ASP A 358 -14.19 13.26 -22.90
CA ASP A 358 -15.40 12.52 -22.49
C ASP A 358 -15.13 11.01 -22.32
N ARG A 359 -14.10 10.67 -21.52
CA ARG A 359 -13.65 9.29 -21.30
C ARG A 359 -13.15 9.02 -19.89
N GLU A 360 -13.26 7.75 -19.49
CA GLU A 360 -12.79 7.26 -18.19
C GLU A 360 -11.34 6.79 -18.23
N MET A 361 -10.56 7.29 -17.29
CA MET A 361 -9.15 6.97 -17.07
C MET A 361 -8.96 6.51 -15.62
N VAL A 362 -7.89 5.76 -15.35
CA VAL A 362 -7.52 5.34 -13.98
C VAL A 362 -6.02 5.55 -13.78
N ARG A 363 -5.67 6.19 -12.67
CA ARG A 363 -4.32 6.18 -12.11
C ARG A 363 -4.18 4.97 -11.21
N VAL A 364 -3.13 4.18 -11.40
CA VAL A 364 -2.83 3.04 -10.52
C VAL A 364 -1.43 3.23 -9.95
N SER A 365 -1.31 3.22 -8.63
CA SER A 365 -0.04 3.44 -7.94
C SER A 365 0.15 2.51 -6.75
N PHE A 366 1.40 2.19 -6.43
CA PHE A 366 1.78 1.63 -5.14
C PHE A 366 2.48 2.71 -4.30
N GLN A 367 2.00 2.92 -3.08
CA GLN A 367 2.41 4.01 -2.18
C GLN A 367 2.84 3.46 -0.81
N ALA A 368 3.92 3.97 -0.24
CA ALA A 368 4.37 3.59 1.11
C ALA A 368 5.28 4.62 1.77
N ARG A 369 5.34 4.61 3.12
CA ARG A 369 6.39 5.29 3.90
C ARG A 369 7.76 4.64 3.62
N SER A 370 8.83 5.44 3.58
CA SER A 370 10.20 4.94 3.67
C SER A 370 10.47 4.24 5.01
N LEU A 371 11.54 3.45 5.12
CA LEU A 371 11.90 2.78 6.38
C LEU A 371 12.15 3.78 7.51
N ASP A 372 12.74 4.94 7.21
CA ASP A 372 13.01 6.00 8.18
C ASP A 372 11.78 6.85 8.49
N GLN A 373 10.93 7.14 7.49
CA GLN A 373 9.60 7.74 7.72
C GLN A 373 8.72 6.86 8.62
N TRP A 374 8.88 5.54 8.57
CA TRP A 374 8.26 4.61 9.52
C TRP A 374 8.91 4.68 10.89
N ARG A 375 10.23 4.51 10.97
CA ARG A 375 11.00 4.47 12.21
C ARG A 375 10.83 5.73 13.07
N GLN A 376 10.71 6.89 12.44
CA GLN A 376 10.64 8.20 13.10
C GLN A 376 9.20 8.74 13.21
N LEU A 377 8.20 8.04 12.64
CA LEU A 377 6.85 8.56 12.36
C LEU A 377 6.88 9.96 11.71
N ALA A 378 7.78 10.16 10.75
CA ALA A 378 8.02 11.47 10.13
C ALA A 378 6.71 12.08 9.59
N PRO A 379 6.44 13.38 9.85
CA PRO A 379 5.24 14.05 9.34
C PRO A 379 5.25 14.12 7.81
N LEU A 380 4.30 13.43 7.18
CA LEU A 380 4.16 13.43 5.72
C LEU A 380 3.71 14.81 5.24
N SER A 381 4.35 15.30 4.19
CA SER A 381 4.12 16.64 3.63
C SER A 381 4.32 16.63 2.12
N ASP A 382 4.12 17.78 1.46
CA ASP A 382 4.41 17.92 0.03
C ASP A 382 5.94 18.02 -0.24
N ALA A 383 6.77 18.12 0.81
CA ALA A 383 8.24 18.13 0.76
C ALA A 383 8.88 16.80 1.22
N ASP A 384 8.19 16.02 2.05
CA ASP A 384 8.51 14.64 2.42
C ASP A 384 7.24 13.76 2.28
N PRO A 385 6.85 13.40 1.04
CA PRO A 385 5.64 12.64 0.76
C PRO A 385 5.85 11.13 0.93
N LEU A 386 4.79 10.33 0.74
CA LEU A 386 4.97 8.89 0.53
C LEU A 386 5.84 8.62 -0.70
N LEU A 387 6.58 7.52 -0.66
CA LEU A 387 7.22 6.96 -1.84
C LEU A 387 6.14 6.38 -2.76
N VAL A 388 6.14 6.76 -4.04
CA VAL A 388 5.14 6.35 -5.03
C VAL A 388 5.82 5.67 -6.21
N SER A 389 5.19 4.61 -6.74
CA SER A 389 5.46 4.06 -8.06
C SER A 389 4.13 3.93 -8.81
N GLU A 390 4.07 4.45 -10.04
CA GLU A 390 2.87 4.41 -10.89
C GLU A 390 2.96 3.28 -11.91
N TRP A 391 1.84 2.62 -12.18
CA TRP A 391 1.76 1.58 -13.21
C TRP A 391 1.65 2.22 -14.58
N ARG A 392 2.41 1.71 -15.55
CA ARG A 392 2.43 2.19 -16.93
C ARG A 392 2.46 1.03 -17.92
N PHE A 393 1.68 1.17 -18.99
CA PHE A 393 1.73 0.34 -20.18
C PHE A 393 1.43 1.18 -21.43
N ALA A 394 1.59 0.60 -22.62
CA ALA A 394 1.28 1.29 -23.87
C ALA A 394 -0.22 1.64 -23.92
N GLY A 395 -0.54 2.94 -24.02
CA GLY A 395 -1.90 3.48 -23.91
C GLY A 395 -2.08 4.45 -22.75
N CYS A 396 -1.20 4.42 -21.73
CA CYS A 396 -1.23 5.41 -20.65
C CYS A 396 -0.58 6.74 -21.04
N GLU A 397 -1.10 7.84 -20.50
CA GLU A 397 -0.73 9.23 -20.77
C GLU A 397 -0.14 9.91 -19.51
N ASP A 398 0.80 10.82 -19.70
CA ASP A 398 1.35 11.68 -18.64
C ASP A 398 0.51 12.95 -18.52
N THR A 399 0.02 13.25 -17.31
CA THR A 399 -0.93 14.35 -17.05
C THR A 399 -0.56 15.15 -15.80
N GLU A 400 -1.23 16.28 -15.54
CA GLU A 400 -1.03 17.06 -14.31
C GLU A 400 -1.47 16.34 -13.02
N VAL A 401 -2.23 15.24 -13.13
CA VAL A 401 -2.63 14.37 -12.00
C VAL A 401 -1.81 13.07 -11.92
N GLY A 402 -0.77 12.91 -12.76
CA GLY A 402 0.10 11.73 -12.82
C GLY A 402 -0.12 10.86 -14.05
N VAL A 403 0.26 9.58 -13.97
CA VAL A 403 0.08 8.62 -15.08
C VAL A 403 -1.35 8.11 -15.12
N LEU A 404 -2.08 8.44 -16.18
CA LEU A 404 -3.46 7.99 -16.41
C LEU A 404 -3.53 6.93 -17.52
N CYS A 405 -4.16 5.80 -17.24
CA CYS A 405 -4.39 4.71 -18.20
C CYS A 405 -5.88 4.60 -18.55
N PRO A 406 -6.29 4.27 -19.78
CA PRO A 406 -7.70 4.08 -20.13
C PRO A 406 -8.39 3.02 -19.25
N LEU A 407 -9.59 3.31 -18.75
CA LEU A 407 -10.33 2.40 -17.85
C LEU A 407 -10.55 1.02 -18.49
N SER A 408 -10.86 0.96 -19.79
CA SER A 408 -11.01 -0.29 -20.56
C SER A 408 -9.80 -1.21 -20.42
N ASP A 409 -8.61 -0.65 -20.49
CA ASP A 409 -7.35 -1.38 -20.60
C ASP A 409 -6.86 -1.81 -19.21
N VAL A 410 -7.13 -0.98 -18.20
CA VAL A 410 -6.95 -1.30 -16.78
C VAL A 410 -7.86 -2.48 -16.40
N LEU A 411 -9.16 -2.40 -16.67
CA LEU A 411 -10.12 -3.46 -16.38
C LEU A 411 -9.77 -4.76 -17.12
N SER A 412 -9.44 -4.68 -18.42
CA SER A 412 -9.01 -5.82 -19.24
C SER A 412 -7.78 -6.54 -18.65
N ARG A 413 -6.77 -5.78 -18.21
CA ARG A 413 -5.58 -6.35 -17.54
C ARG A 413 -5.89 -6.94 -16.17
N MET A 414 -6.83 -6.37 -15.41
CA MET A 414 -7.28 -6.89 -14.12
C MET A 414 -8.10 -8.18 -14.26
N THR A 415 -8.88 -8.35 -15.33
CA THR A 415 -9.69 -9.56 -15.56
C THR A 415 -8.94 -10.69 -16.26
N ALA A 416 -7.96 -10.38 -17.13
CA ALA A 416 -7.26 -11.35 -17.99
C ALA A 416 -6.52 -12.51 -17.27
N GLN A 417 -6.33 -12.43 -15.94
CA GLN A 417 -5.69 -13.48 -15.13
C GLN A 417 -6.61 -14.04 -14.01
N GLN A 418 -7.89 -13.69 -13.99
CA GLN A 418 -8.84 -14.18 -12.97
C GLN A 418 -9.18 -15.67 -13.16
N ASN A 419 -9.47 -16.35 -12.05
CA ASN A 419 -10.06 -17.68 -12.01
C ASN A 419 -11.55 -17.53 -11.65
N GLU A 420 -12.43 -17.78 -12.62
CA GLU A 420 -13.89 -17.67 -12.49
C GLU A 420 -14.47 -18.52 -11.35
N ALA A 421 -13.84 -19.67 -11.04
CA ALA A 421 -14.26 -20.54 -9.93
C ALA A 421 -13.86 -20.00 -8.54
N LEU A 422 -13.27 -18.81 -8.46
CA LEU A 422 -12.78 -18.16 -7.24
C LEU A 422 -13.20 -16.68 -7.13
N GLN A 423 -14.33 -16.30 -7.74
CA GLN A 423 -14.93 -14.99 -7.51
C GLN A 423 -15.60 -14.91 -6.13
N ALA A 424 -15.79 -13.68 -5.63
CA ALA A 424 -16.73 -13.44 -4.54
C ALA A 424 -18.17 -13.49 -5.09
N PRO A 425 -19.17 -13.97 -4.33
CA PRO A 425 -20.58 -13.82 -4.72
C PRO A 425 -20.97 -12.34 -4.83
N ASP A 426 -21.76 -11.99 -5.84
CA ASP A 426 -22.15 -10.60 -6.15
C ASP A 426 -22.80 -9.88 -4.96
N ASP A 427 -23.57 -10.59 -4.14
CA ASP A 427 -24.27 -10.07 -2.96
C ASP A 427 -23.43 -10.07 -1.67
N TYR A 428 -22.19 -10.57 -1.72
CA TYR A 428 -21.39 -10.84 -0.53
C TYR A 428 -21.13 -9.59 0.32
N PHE A 429 -20.89 -8.44 -0.30
CA PHE A 429 -20.69 -7.19 0.44
C PHE A 429 -22.00 -6.68 1.02
N THR A 430 -23.07 -6.60 0.23
CA THR A 430 -24.38 -6.13 0.67
C THR A 430 -24.87 -6.92 1.89
N GLN A 431 -24.90 -8.26 1.80
CA GLN A 431 -25.32 -9.09 2.93
C GLN A 431 -24.43 -8.92 4.18
N GLN A 432 -23.12 -8.69 4.02
CA GLN A 432 -22.20 -8.55 5.16
C GLN A 432 -22.26 -7.14 5.76
N VAL A 433 -22.47 -6.09 4.96
CA VAL A 433 -22.73 -4.72 5.42
C VAL A 433 -24.02 -4.69 6.24
N GLU A 434 -25.11 -5.28 5.75
CA GLU A 434 -26.37 -5.44 6.47
C GLU A 434 -26.18 -6.18 7.81
N ARG A 435 -25.48 -7.32 7.81
CA ARG A 435 -25.23 -8.10 9.04
C ARG A 435 -24.38 -7.36 10.07
N ASN A 436 -23.37 -6.62 9.65
CA ASN A 436 -22.53 -5.82 10.55
C ASN A 436 -23.28 -4.57 11.07
N ALA A 437 -24.15 -3.96 10.25
CA ALA A 437 -25.00 -2.85 10.69
C ALA A 437 -26.03 -3.29 11.73
N SER A 438 -26.62 -4.48 11.57
CA SER A 438 -27.55 -5.09 12.54
C SER A 438 -26.89 -5.69 13.80
N ALA A 439 -25.58 -5.51 13.97
CA ALA A 439 -24.80 -6.00 15.12
C ALA A 439 -24.22 -4.87 15.99
N LYS A 440 -24.59 -3.61 15.70
CA LYS A 440 -24.33 -2.42 16.52
C LYS A 440 -25.57 -2.04 17.32
#